data_AF-A0AAD2GJJ5-F1
#
_entry.id   AF-A0AAD2GJJ5-F1
#
_cell.length_a   1.000
_cell.length_b   1.000
_cell.length_c   1.000
_cell.angle_alpha   90.00
_cell.angle_beta   90.00
_cell.angle_gamma   90.00
#
_symmetry.space_group_name_H-M   'P 1'
#
loop_
_entity.id
_entity.type
_entity.pdbx_description
1 polymer ?
#
loop_
_entity_poly.entity_id
_entity_poly.type
_entity_poly.pdbx_seq_one_letter_code
_entity_poly.pdbx_strand_id
1 'polypeptide(L)'
;MKKMSLILLCVANSVALAADEDITFHGTLVSPPSCTISGGKTIEVDFSDLIIDSINGDYGRKEVDYELSCDSDIRDPGWDMTLTWTGNETSYNDAAI
;
A
#
# COMPACT_ATOMS: atom_id res chain seq x y z
N MET A 1 -23.51 19.29 71.39
CA MET A 1 -22.78 18.01 71.44
C MET A 1 -23.44 17.04 70.48
N LYS A 2 -22.64 16.21 69.79
CA LYS A 2 -23.00 15.17 68.82
C LYS A 2 -23.60 15.70 67.50
N LYS A 3 -22.85 15.97 66.42
CA LYS A 3 -21.58 15.36 65.97
C LYS A 3 -21.56 13.85 66.20
N MET A 4 -22.61 13.12 65.82
CA MET A 4 -22.51 11.69 65.54
C MET A 4 -23.75 11.19 64.84
N SER A 5 -23.54 10.32 63.86
CA SER A 5 -24.54 9.60 63.07
C SER A 5 -25.24 10.33 61.93
N LEU A 6 -24.53 11.29 61.33
CA LEU A 6 -24.53 11.50 59.86
C LEU A 6 -23.76 10.37 59.13
N ILE A 7 -23.70 9.16 59.70
CA ILE A 7 -22.82 8.04 59.25
C ILE A 7 -23.63 6.85 58.74
N LEU A 8 -24.93 6.75 59.05
CA LEU A 8 -25.70 5.57 58.66
C LEU A 8 -26.36 5.69 57.26
N LEU A 9 -26.35 6.88 56.65
CA LEU A 9 -26.85 7.08 55.27
C LEU A 9 -25.78 6.86 54.18
N CYS A 10 -24.59 6.38 54.54
CA CYS A 10 -23.52 6.08 53.58
C CYS A 10 -23.43 4.60 53.18
N VAL A 11 -24.20 3.70 53.80
CA VAL A 11 -24.09 2.25 53.53
C VAL A 11 -25.01 1.76 52.41
N ALA A 12 -25.86 2.64 51.84
CA ALA A 12 -26.79 2.26 50.77
C ALA A 12 -26.27 2.53 49.35
N ASN A 13 -25.07 3.12 49.18
CA ASN A 13 -24.58 3.57 47.87
C ASN A 13 -23.19 3.03 47.51
N SER A 14 -22.81 1.84 47.97
CA SER A 14 -21.56 1.19 47.57
C SER A 14 -21.86 -0.02 46.70
N VAL A 15 -22.11 0.20 45.42
CA VAL A 15 -21.31 -0.29 44.28
C VAL A 15 -21.92 0.27 42.99
N ALA A 16 -21.44 1.42 42.51
CA ALA A 16 -21.56 1.70 41.09
C ALA A 16 -20.53 0.79 40.40
N LEU A 17 -20.98 -0.36 39.90
CA LEU A 17 -20.21 -1.18 38.96
C LEU A 17 -20.12 -0.37 37.66
N ALA A 18 -19.09 0.46 37.54
CA ALA A 18 -18.65 0.92 36.24
C ALA A 18 -18.03 -0.31 35.55
N ALA A 19 -18.84 -1.06 34.81
CA ALA A 19 -18.30 -1.97 33.81
C ALA A 19 -17.63 -1.08 32.76
N ASP A 20 -16.34 -1.28 32.52
CA ASP A 20 -15.74 -0.84 31.26
C ASP A 20 -16.56 -1.54 30.16
N GLU A 21 -17.26 -0.79 29.33
CA GLU A 21 -17.94 -1.39 28.19
C GLU A 21 -16.85 -1.92 27.25
N ASP A 22 -16.75 -3.25 27.14
CA ASP A 22 -15.80 -3.89 26.21
C ASP A 22 -16.17 -3.49 24.77
N ILE A 23 -15.40 -2.56 24.19
CA ILE A 23 -15.59 -2.16 22.79
C ILE A 23 -14.99 -3.23 21.89
N THR A 24 -15.83 -3.88 21.09
CA THR A 24 -15.41 -4.85 20.08
C THR A 24 -15.52 -4.26 18.69
N PHE A 25 -14.42 -4.25 17.94
CA PHE A 25 -14.43 -3.88 16.52
C PHE A 25 -14.49 -5.13 15.64
N HIS A 26 -15.30 -5.07 14.59
CA HIS A 26 -15.36 -6.07 13.55
C HIS A 26 -15.16 -5.41 12.18
N GLY A 27 -14.58 -6.14 11.25
CA GLY A 27 -14.38 -5.68 9.88
C GLY A 27 -13.78 -6.77 9.00
N THR A 28 -13.62 -6.44 7.72
CA THR A 28 -12.96 -7.29 6.73
C THR A 28 -11.79 -6.50 6.14
N LEU A 29 -10.62 -7.12 6.11
CA LEU A 29 -9.47 -6.57 5.40
C LEU A 29 -9.63 -6.85 3.91
N VAL A 30 -9.67 -5.79 3.11
CA VAL A 30 -9.71 -5.86 1.65
C VAL A 30 -8.34 -5.42 1.15
N SER A 31 -7.50 -6.39 0.74
CA SER A 31 -6.14 -6.15 0.29
C SER A 31 -6.00 -6.40 -1.21
N PRO A 32 -5.23 -5.58 -1.95
CA PRO A 32 -4.97 -5.81 -3.36
C PRO A 32 -4.27 -7.16 -3.58
N PRO A 33 -4.42 -7.77 -4.78
CA PRO A 33 -3.76 -9.02 -5.10
C PRO A 33 -2.24 -8.85 -5.19
N SER A 34 -1.50 -9.91 -4.90
CA SER A 34 -0.05 -9.92 -5.13
C SER A 34 0.19 -10.14 -6.62
N CYS A 35 0.88 -9.21 -7.27
CA CYS A 35 1.19 -9.30 -8.70
C CYS A 35 2.70 -9.46 -8.93
N THR A 36 3.06 -10.18 -9.98
CA THR A 36 4.43 -10.43 -10.43
C THR A 36 4.58 -9.98 -11.87
N ILE A 37 5.67 -9.26 -12.17
CA ILE A 37 6.03 -8.83 -13.52
C ILE A 37 6.90 -9.91 -14.18
N SER A 38 6.51 -10.36 -15.37
CA SER A 38 7.18 -11.36 -16.20
C SER A 38 7.58 -12.64 -15.44
N GLY A 39 6.77 -13.02 -14.46
CA GLY A 39 7.05 -14.14 -13.56
C GLY A 39 8.37 -14.01 -12.79
N GLY A 40 8.79 -12.79 -12.48
CA GLY A 40 10.01 -12.46 -11.73
C GLY A 40 11.29 -12.62 -12.55
N LYS A 41 11.17 -12.79 -13.88
CA LYS A 41 12.31 -12.96 -14.78
C LYS A 41 12.82 -11.59 -15.26
N THR A 42 14.12 -11.54 -15.54
CA THR A 42 14.73 -10.38 -16.21
C THR A 42 14.15 -10.25 -17.61
N ILE A 43 13.74 -9.04 -17.97
CA ILE A 43 13.39 -8.66 -19.35
C ILE A 43 14.65 -8.06 -19.98
N GLU A 44 15.14 -8.68 -21.04
CA GLU A 44 16.29 -8.18 -21.80
C GLU A 44 15.81 -7.45 -23.05
N VAL A 45 16.31 -6.25 -23.28
CA VAL A 45 15.97 -5.41 -24.44
C VAL A 45 17.23 -5.19 -25.26
N ASP A 46 17.33 -5.86 -26.40
CA ASP A 46 18.46 -5.71 -27.32
C ASP A 46 18.21 -4.56 -28.32
N PHE A 47 19.08 -3.56 -28.25
CA PHE A 47 19.09 -2.43 -29.17
C PHE A 47 19.92 -2.69 -30.43
N SER A 48 20.78 -3.71 -30.41
CA SER A 48 21.74 -4.04 -31.48
C SER A 48 22.52 -2.79 -31.95
N ASP A 49 22.89 -2.71 -33.23
CA ASP A 49 23.60 -1.56 -33.78
C ASP A 49 22.66 -0.36 -34.00
N LEU A 50 23.02 0.79 -33.42
CA LEU A 50 22.31 2.06 -33.60
C LEU A 50 23.19 3.07 -34.33
N ILE A 51 22.58 3.85 -35.22
CA ILE A 51 23.22 5.01 -35.85
C ILE A 51 22.99 6.22 -34.94
N ILE A 52 24.06 6.66 -34.26
CA ILE A 52 24.01 7.73 -33.25
C ILE A 52 23.40 9.02 -33.83
N ASP A 53 23.81 9.40 -35.04
CA ASP A 53 23.32 10.63 -35.70
C ASP A 53 21.82 10.57 -36.06
N SER A 54 21.20 9.39 -35.99
CA SER A 54 19.77 9.18 -36.24
C SER A 54 18.93 9.19 -34.96
N ILE A 55 19.54 9.28 -33.77
CA ILE A 55 18.81 9.30 -32.49
C ILE A 55 18.10 10.65 -32.35
N ASN A 56 16.79 10.63 -32.58
CA ASN A 56 15.93 11.82 -32.56
C ASN A 56 14.80 11.73 -31.52
N GLY A 57 14.90 10.76 -30.60
CA GLY A 57 13.89 10.47 -29.60
C GLY A 57 12.84 9.44 -30.04
N ASP A 58 12.77 9.03 -31.31
CA ASP A 58 11.89 7.96 -31.81
C ASP A 58 12.67 6.77 -32.38
N TYR A 59 13.70 7.05 -33.18
CA TYR A 59 14.59 6.01 -33.71
C TYR A 59 15.26 5.22 -32.58
N GLY A 60 15.20 3.89 -32.67
CA GLY A 60 15.79 2.98 -31.69
C GLY A 60 14.93 2.72 -30.46
N ARG A 61 13.74 3.33 -30.31
CA ARG A 61 12.82 2.93 -29.23
C ARG A 61 12.48 1.45 -29.34
N LYS A 62 12.49 0.77 -28.20
CA LYS A 62 12.07 -0.62 -28.07
C LYS A 62 10.92 -0.69 -27.09
N GLU A 63 9.93 -1.51 -27.43
CA GLU A 63 8.88 -1.87 -26.50
C GLU A 63 9.48 -2.76 -25.42
N VAL A 64 9.12 -2.49 -24.16
CA VAL A 64 9.47 -3.38 -23.05
C VAL A 64 8.27 -4.28 -22.81
N ASP A 65 8.33 -5.48 -23.39
CA ASP A 65 7.24 -6.45 -23.29
C ASP A 65 7.25 -7.13 -21.92
N TYR A 66 6.38 -6.65 -21.03
CA TYR A 66 6.20 -7.20 -19.70
C TYR A 66 4.84 -7.86 -19.56
N GLU A 67 4.80 -8.99 -18.87
CA GLU A 67 3.56 -9.67 -18.52
C GLU A 67 3.21 -9.39 -17.06
N LEU A 68 1.94 -9.14 -16.75
CA LEU A 68 1.47 -9.00 -15.37
C LEU A 68 0.63 -10.20 -14.98
N SER A 69 1.07 -10.95 -13.97
CA SER A 69 0.32 -12.06 -13.38
C SER A 69 0.00 -11.77 -11.92
N CYS A 70 -1.27 -11.81 -11.53
CA CYS A 70 -1.72 -11.62 -10.15
C CYS A 70 -2.28 -12.93 -9.58
N ASP A 71 -2.19 -13.12 -8.26
CA ASP A 71 -2.67 -14.31 -7.54
C ASP A 71 -4.21 -14.40 -7.42
N SER A 72 -4.92 -13.33 -7.80
CA SER A 72 -6.37 -13.23 -7.76
C SER A 72 -6.90 -12.31 -8.86
N ASP A 73 -8.08 -12.67 -9.38
CA ASP A 73 -8.83 -11.88 -10.36
C ASP A 73 -9.80 -10.87 -9.71
N ILE A 74 -9.85 -10.82 -8.37
CA ILE A 74 -10.68 -9.84 -7.66
C ILE A 74 -10.15 -8.43 -7.94
N ARG A 75 -11.05 -7.55 -8.39
CA ARG A 75 -10.77 -6.13 -8.62
C ARG A 75 -11.74 -5.30 -7.80
N ASP A 76 -11.20 -4.47 -6.91
CA ASP A 76 -11.98 -3.44 -6.22
C ASP A 76 -11.93 -2.14 -7.03
N PRO A 77 -13.05 -1.44 -7.26
CA PRO A 77 -13.07 -0.16 -7.97
C PRO A 77 -12.22 0.94 -7.32
N GLY A 78 -11.89 0.80 -6.03
CA GLY A 78 -11.02 1.72 -5.30
C GLY A 78 -9.53 1.40 -5.42
N TRP A 79 -9.13 0.34 -6.13
CA TRP A 79 -7.73 0.01 -6.35
C TRP A 79 -7.23 0.55 -7.69
N ASP A 80 -6.26 1.45 -7.62
CA ASP A 80 -5.47 1.88 -8.77
C ASP A 80 -4.12 1.17 -8.79
N MET A 81 -3.71 0.74 -9.98
CA MET A 81 -2.42 0.08 -10.19
C MET A 81 -1.51 0.98 -11.03
N THR A 82 -0.30 1.22 -10.54
CA THR A 82 0.72 2.02 -11.21
C THR A 82 1.98 1.20 -11.42
N LEU A 83 2.65 1.42 -12.55
CA LEU A 83 3.99 0.89 -12.81
C LEU A 83 5.02 1.99 -12.59
N THR A 84 6.08 1.66 -11.85
CA THR A 84 7.19 2.58 -11.58
C THR A 84 8.48 1.99 -12.12
N TRP A 85 9.25 2.82 -12.82
CA TRP A 85 10.61 2.50 -13.24
C TRP A 85 11.60 3.05 -12.22
N THR A 86 12.60 2.26 -11.86
CA THR A 86 13.67 2.68 -10.94
C THR A 86 15.01 2.31 -11.58
N GLY A 87 15.92 3.27 -11.64
CA GLY A 87 17.23 3.09 -12.26
C GLY A 87 18.24 4.12 -11.77
N ASN A 88 19.38 4.16 -12.43
CA ASN A 88 20.42 5.14 -12.14
C ASN A 88 20.37 6.24 -13.20
N GLU A 89 19.92 7.41 -12.75
CA GLU A 89 19.74 8.60 -13.59
C GLU A 89 21.01 8.98 -14.35
N THR A 90 20.81 9.37 -15.60
CA THR A 90 21.86 10.02 -16.39
C THR A 90 22.06 11.47 -15.96
N SER A 91 23.27 12.00 -16.14
CA SER A 91 23.58 13.39 -15.74
C SER A 91 22.94 14.48 -16.60
N TYR A 92 22.34 14.13 -17.73
CA TYR A 92 21.78 15.09 -18.68
C TYR A 92 20.25 15.16 -18.64
N ASN A 93 19.57 14.14 -18.10
CA ASN A 93 18.12 14.09 -17.98
C ASN A 93 17.70 13.09 -16.90
N ASP A 94 17.07 13.58 -15.83
CA ASP A 94 16.60 12.77 -14.70
C ASP A 94 15.46 11.80 -15.11
N ALA A 95 14.73 12.08 -16.20
CA ALA A 95 13.75 11.15 -16.77
C ALA A 95 14.40 10.00 -17.55
N ALA A 96 15.69 10.11 -17.87
CA ALA A 96 16.52 9.00 -18.33
C ALA A 96 17.15 8.32 -17.11
N ILE A 97 16.28 7.60 -16.39
CA ILE A 97 16.53 6.76 -15.21
C ILE A 97 17.05 5.38 -15.60
#